data_AF-A0A965RSV2-F1
#
_entry.id   AF-A0A965RSV2-F1
#
_cell.length_a   1.000
_cell.length_b   1.000
_cell.length_c   1.000
_cell.angle_alpha   90.00
_cell.angle_beta   90.00
_cell.angle_gamma   90.00
#
_symmetry.space_group_name_H-M   'P 1'
#
loop_
_entity.id
_entity.type
_entity.pdbx_description
1 polymer ?
#
loop_
_entity_poly.entity_id
_entity_poly.type
_entity_poly.pdbx_seq_one_letter_code
_entity_poly.pdbx_strand_id
1 'polypeptide(L)'
;MFLMQLSVKHLQMKYYKVTNKKENHRGFQYKDGLNELKEKFNDDPTKSCRDGAAGLYFTTSEYIHKFMDYGINIREVILPVDDPDFKMVKDPYTENGEVYRANKIILGHKYKLAFSSHGDLVNTILIFNLFKYDKFIDWFASSGRINMLYWLQENNHEIKITNDTIDLASKYGREYILDFFSINRYDFKYSENAVATSYIKIDNS
;
A
#
# COMPACT_ATOMS: atom_id res chain seq x y z
N MET A 1 8.39 -45.86 -12.74
CA MET A 1 9.38 -45.07 -11.96
C MET A 1 9.36 -43.65 -12.55
N PHE A 2 8.26 -42.92 -12.35
CA PHE A 2 8.11 -41.93 -11.26
C PHE A 2 9.32 -40.99 -11.24
N LEU A 3 9.29 -39.90 -12.04
CA LEU A 3 10.10 -38.68 -11.86
C LEU A 3 9.83 -37.68 -13.02
N MET A 4 8.58 -37.25 -13.22
CA MET A 4 8.32 -36.03 -13.99
C MET A 4 7.02 -35.31 -13.60
N GLN A 5 6.62 -35.47 -12.34
CA GLN A 5 5.42 -34.83 -11.80
C GLN A 5 5.77 -34.14 -10.47
N LEU A 6 6.79 -33.29 -10.50
CA LEU A 6 7.09 -32.38 -9.40
C LEU A 6 7.41 -31.00 -9.95
N SER A 7 6.62 -30.03 -9.48
CA SER A 7 6.82 -28.58 -9.61
C SER A 7 6.18 -27.86 -10.80
N VAL A 8 4.90 -28.12 -11.07
CA VAL A 8 3.98 -26.97 -11.10
C VAL A 8 3.42 -26.84 -9.69
N LYS A 9 4.21 -26.26 -8.78
CA LYS A 9 3.60 -25.67 -7.58
C LYS A 9 2.65 -24.63 -8.13
N HIS A 10 1.34 -24.89 -8.10
CA HIS A 10 0.35 -23.84 -8.27
C HIS A 10 0.79 -22.71 -7.36
N LEU A 11 1.23 -21.59 -7.94
CA LEU A 11 1.40 -20.35 -7.20
C LEU A 11 -0.01 -20.00 -6.74
N GLN A 12 -0.35 -20.42 -5.52
CA GLN A 12 -1.62 -20.06 -4.92
C GLN A 12 -1.62 -18.54 -4.84
N MET A 13 -2.59 -17.92 -5.53
CA MET A 13 -2.70 -16.46 -5.53
C MET A 13 -2.79 -15.98 -4.08
N LYS A 14 -1.90 -15.04 -3.72
CA LYS A 14 -1.88 -14.44 -2.40
C LYS A 14 -2.71 -13.17 -2.39
N TYR A 15 -3.57 -13.06 -1.39
CA TYR A 15 -4.44 -11.92 -1.22
C TYR A 15 -4.05 -11.10 0.00
N TYR A 16 -4.31 -9.81 -0.07
CA TYR A 16 -3.97 -8.86 0.96
C TYR A 16 -5.03 -7.78 1.08
N LYS A 17 -5.13 -7.23 2.28
CA LYS A 17 -6.02 -6.11 2.60
C LYS A 17 -5.26 -5.00 3.29
N VAL A 18 -5.46 -3.76 2.84
CA VAL A 18 -5.03 -2.60 3.60
C VAL A 18 -6.04 -2.31 4.72
N THR A 19 -5.56 -2.19 5.96
CA THR A 19 -6.37 -1.84 7.13
C THR A 19 -5.86 -0.57 7.81
N ASN A 20 -6.79 0.27 8.27
CA ASN A 20 -6.44 1.47 9.03
C ASN A 20 -6.03 1.12 10.48
N LYS A 21 -5.64 2.13 11.25
CA LYS A 21 -5.16 1.97 12.64
C LYS A 21 -6.14 1.23 13.55
N LYS A 22 -7.45 1.41 13.34
CA LYS A 22 -8.50 0.78 14.16
C LYS A 22 -8.93 -0.57 13.61
N GLU A 23 -8.41 -0.99 12.45
CA GLU A 23 -8.89 -2.12 11.66
C GLU A 23 -10.43 -2.14 11.55
N ASN A 24 -11.02 -0.96 11.31
CA ASN A 24 -12.45 -0.79 11.18
C ASN A 24 -12.78 -0.18 9.81
N HIS A 25 -13.69 -0.80 9.06
CA HIS A 25 -14.14 -0.27 7.78
C HIS A 25 -15.66 -0.16 7.76
N ARG A 26 -16.18 1.08 7.68
CA ARG A 26 -17.62 1.38 7.64
C ARG A 26 -18.41 0.69 8.78
N GLY A 27 -17.85 0.66 9.99
CA GLY A 27 -18.49 0.03 11.16
C GLY A 27 -18.19 -1.47 11.31
N PHE A 28 -17.66 -2.14 10.28
CA PHE A 28 -17.17 -3.51 10.41
C PHE A 28 -15.81 -3.52 11.14
N GLN A 29 -15.78 -4.10 12.33
CA GLN A 29 -14.55 -4.28 13.11
C GLN A 29 -13.87 -5.59 12.71
N TYR A 30 -12.69 -5.49 12.10
CA TYR A 30 -11.87 -6.66 11.80
C TYR A 30 -11.15 -7.18 13.06
N LYS A 31 -10.91 -8.48 13.10
CA LYS A 31 -10.11 -9.20 14.10
C LYS A 31 -9.11 -10.13 13.44
N ASP A 32 -8.13 -10.60 14.21
CA ASP A 32 -7.23 -11.66 13.76
C ASP A 32 -8.01 -12.97 13.54
N GLY A 33 -7.62 -13.76 12.53
CA GLY A 33 -8.32 -14.98 12.18
C GLY A 33 -9.60 -14.75 11.37
N LEU A 34 -10.63 -15.58 11.58
CA LEU A 34 -11.86 -15.59 10.78
C LEU A 34 -12.70 -14.30 10.98
N ASN A 35 -13.06 -13.68 9.88
CA ASN A 35 -13.96 -12.53 9.78
C ASN A 35 -15.09 -12.88 8.82
N GLU A 36 -16.32 -12.80 9.31
CA GLU A 36 -17.54 -13.10 8.55
C GLU A 36 -18.35 -11.83 8.40
N LEU A 37 -18.78 -11.54 7.17
CA LEU A 37 -19.63 -10.40 6.85
C LEU A 37 -20.96 -10.55 7.59
N LYS A 38 -21.35 -9.52 8.34
CA LYS A 38 -22.61 -9.53 9.10
C LYS A 38 -23.83 -9.25 8.23
N GLU A 39 -23.63 -8.49 7.17
CA GLU A 39 -24.67 -8.13 6.21
C GLU A 39 -24.82 -9.21 5.14
N LYS A 40 -25.94 -9.18 4.40
CA LYS A 40 -26.15 -10.08 3.27
C LYS A 40 -25.07 -9.82 2.21
N PHE A 41 -24.24 -10.83 1.93
CA PHE A 41 -23.23 -10.74 0.89
C PHE A 41 -23.85 -10.48 -0.48
N ASN A 42 -23.25 -9.56 -1.23
CA ASN A 42 -23.64 -9.29 -2.62
C ASN A 42 -22.75 -10.12 -3.57
N ASP A 43 -23.33 -11.19 -4.12
CA ASP A 43 -22.68 -12.10 -5.06
C ASP A 43 -22.85 -11.71 -6.55
N ASP A 44 -23.39 -10.54 -6.85
CA ASP A 44 -23.56 -10.04 -8.23
C ASP A 44 -22.23 -9.55 -8.82
N PRO A 45 -21.64 -10.24 -9.82
CA PRO A 45 -20.34 -9.87 -10.39
C PRO A 45 -20.34 -8.53 -11.14
N THR A 46 -21.51 -7.94 -11.39
CA THR A 46 -21.66 -6.64 -12.04
C THR A 46 -21.70 -5.47 -11.06
N LYS A 47 -21.78 -5.75 -9.76
CA LYS A 47 -21.82 -4.72 -8.70
C LYS A 47 -20.46 -4.56 -8.04
N SER A 48 -20.14 -3.32 -7.70
CA SER A 48 -18.91 -2.92 -7.04
C SER A 48 -19.14 -2.31 -5.66
N CYS A 49 -18.04 -2.00 -4.95
CA CYS A 49 -18.11 -1.23 -3.70
C CYS A 49 -18.82 0.13 -3.88
N ARG A 50 -18.74 0.73 -5.07
CA ARG A 50 -19.38 2.02 -5.39
C ARG A 50 -20.89 1.90 -5.51
N ASP A 51 -21.38 0.72 -5.85
CA ASP A 51 -22.81 0.39 -5.95
C ASP A 51 -23.40 -0.08 -4.62
N GLY A 52 -22.61 -0.03 -3.53
CA GLY A 52 -23.02 -0.53 -2.23
C GLY A 52 -23.00 -2.06 -2.12
N ALA A 53 -22.26 -2.77 -2.99
CA ALA A 53 -22.12 -4.21 -2.86
C ALA A 53 -21.44 -4.58 -1.52
N ALA A 54 -22.19 -5.21 -0.61
CA ALA A 54 -21.65 -5.61 0.68
C ALA A 54 -20.66 -6.78 0.52
N GLY A 55 -19.47 -6.62 1.09
CA GLY A 55 -18.40 -7.62 1.00
C GLY A 55 -17.15 -7.22 1.78
N LEU A 56 -16.33 -8.20 2.13
CA LEU A 56 -15.01 -7.98 2.72
C LEU A 56 -14.00 -7.83 1.58
N TYR A 57 -13.60 -6.60 1.29
CA TYR A 57 -12.75 -6.26 0.14
C TYR A 57 -11.26 -6.49 0.38
N PHE A 58 -10.57 -7.03 -0.63
CA PHE A 58 -9.12 -7.29 -0.68
C PHE A 58 -8.61 -7.32 -2.13
N THR A 59 -7.29 -7.44 -2.30
CA THR A 59 -6.61 -7.42 -3.61
C THR A 59 -5.37 -8.34 -3.58
N THR A 60 -4.60 -8.39 -4.67
CA THR A 60 -3.32 -9.11 -4.73
C THR A 60 -2.14 -8.19 -4.37
N SER A 61 -0.95 -8.76 -4.14
CA SER A 61 0.27 -7.97 -3.90
C SER A 61 0.64 -7.07 -5.08
N GLU A 62 0.26 -7.44 -6.31
CA GLU A 62 0.53 -6.63 -7.49
C GLU A 62 -0.18 -5.28 -7.43
N TYR A 63 -1.42 -5.26 -6.94
CA TYR A 63 -2.25 -4.06 -6.90
C TYR A 63 -2.33 -3.41 -5.51
N ILE A 64 -1.75 -4.03 -4.47
CA ILE A 64 -1.84 -3.53 -3.09
C ILE A 64 -1.36 -2.09 -2.96
N HIS A 65 -0.33 -1.70 -3.73
CA HIS A 65 0.19 -0.33 -3.76
C HIS A 65 -0.93 0.70 -4.00
N LYS A 66 -1.93 0.42 -4.85
CA LYS A 66 -3.04 1.33 -5.18
C LYS A 66 -4.00 1.61 -4.01
N PHE A 67 -3.90 0.86 -2.91
CA PHE A 67 -4.80 0.97 -1.76
C PHE A 67 -4.11 1.48 -0.49
N MET A 68 -2.84 1.89 -0.58
CA MET A 68 -2.03 2.28 0.60
C MET A 68 -2.61 3.49 1.34
N ASP A 69 -3.25 4.42 0.65
CA ASP A 69 -3.84 5.62 1.27
C ASP A 69 -5.03 5.31 2.18
N TYR A 70 -5.59 4.10 2.10
CA TYR A 70 -6.71 3.68 2.92
C TYR A 70 -6.31 3.16 4.31
N GLY A 71 -5.01 2.98 4.59
CA GLY A 71 -4.60 2.45 5.88
C GLY A 71 -3.10 2.40 6.13
N ILE A 72 -2.74 1.83 7.28
CA ILE A 72 -1.35 1.82 7.78
C ILE A 72 -0.80 0.41 7.97
N ASN A 73 -1.62 -0.60 7.70
CA ASN A 73 -1.25 -2.01 7.77
C ASN A 73 -1.65 -2.73 6.49
N ILE A 74 -0.90 -3.77 6.13
CA ILE A 74 -1.28 -4.77 5.15
C ILE A 74 -1.52 -6.08 5.90
N ARG A 75 -2.69 -6.67 5.73
CA ARG A 75 -3.06 -7.97 6.28
C ARG A 75 -3.03 -9.02 5.19
N GLU A 76 -2.44 -10.18 5.48
CA GLU A 76 -2.68 -11.37 4.68
C GLU A 76 -4.14 -11.75 4.72
N VAL A 77 -4.66 -12.15 3.58
CA VAL A 77 -6.02 -12.66 3.43
C VAL A 77 -5.93 -14.11 2.98
N ILE A 78 -6.38 -15.00 3.86
CA ILE A 78 -6.53 -16.42 3.60
C ILE A 78 -8.02 -16.68 3.34
N LEU A 79 -8.32 -17.43 2.29
CA LEU A 79 -9.68 -17.77 1.90
C LEU A 79 -10.06 -19.14 2.49
N PRO A 80 -11.16 -19.24 3.27
CA PRO A 80 -11.65 -20.53 3.78
C PRO A 80 -12.36 -21.31 2.67
N VAL A 81 -11.62 -21.77 1.66
CA VAL A 81 -12.19 -22.40 0.44
C VAL A 81 -12.87 -23.74 0.71
N ASP A 82 -12.57 -24.38 1.84
CA ASP A 82 -13.20 -25.63 2.28
C ASP A 82 -14.53 -25.39 3.04
N ASP A 83 -14.86 -24.14 3.36
CA ASP A 83 -16.13 -23.77 3.98
C ASP A 83 -17.23 -23.75 2.91
N PRO A 84 -18.29 -24.58 3.01
CA PRO A 84 -19.31 -24.71 1.97
C PRO A 84 -20.14 -23.43 1.76
N ASP A 85 -20.16 -22.52 2.75
CA ASP A 85 -20.86 -21.24 2.63
C ASP A 85 -19.94 -20.12 2.10
N PHE A 86 -18.66 -20.40 1.85
CA PHE A 86 -17.72 -19.40 1.33
C PHE A 86 -18.13 -18.96 -0.08
N LYS A 87 -18.20 -17.63 -0.26
CA LYS A 87 -18.48 -16.96 -1.53
C LYS A 87 -17.47 -15.86 -1.76
N MET A 88 -17.01 -15.75 -3.00
CA MET A 88 -16.08 -14.72 -3.45
C MET A 88 -16.44 -14.27 -4.86
N VAL A 89 -16.29 -12.97 -5.09
CA VAL A 89 -16.54 -12.34 -6.39
C VAL A 89 -15.37 -11.42 -6.72
N LYS A 90 -14.89 -11.47 -7.96
CA LYS A 90 -13.98 -10.48 -8.52
C LYS A 90 -14.79 -9.23 -8.87
N ASP A 91 -14.40 -8.08 -8.33
CA ASP A 91 -15.08 -6.81 -8.55
C ASP A 91 -14.90 -6.37 -10.01
N PRO A 92 -15.94 -5.84 -10.68
CA PRO A 92 -15.88 -5.49 -12.10
C PRO A 92 -15.03 -4.24 -12.37
N TYR A 93 -14.76 -3.40 -11.37
CA TYR A 93 -14.04 -2.14 -11.56
C TYR A 93 -12.53 -2.32 -11.49
N THR A 94 -11.86 -2.28 -12.66
CA THR A 94 -10.44 -2.62 -12.82
C THR A 94 -9.48 -1.44 -12.91
N GLU A 95 -9.96 -0.19 -12.92
CA GLU A 95 -9.08 0.99 -13.01
C GLU A 95 -8.03 0.99 -11.87
N ASN A 96 -8.44 0.53 -10.69
CA ASN A 96 -7.58 0.37 -9.52
C ASN A 96 -6.91 -1.02 -9.41
N GLY A 97 -6.86 -1.78 -10.50
CA GLY A 97 -6.35 -3.14 -10.52
C GLY A 97 -7.40 -4.19 -10.14
N GLU A 98 -6.94 -5.40 -9.84
CA GLU A 98 -7.84 -6.49 -9.46
C GLU A 98 -8.30 -6.35 -8.00
N VAL A 99 -9.61 -6.21 -7.81
CA VAL A 99 -10.24 -6.17 -6.49
C VAL A 99 -11.16 -7.36 -6.36
N TYR A 100 -11.25 -7.89 -5.16
CA TYR A 100 -12.11 -9.00 -4.81
C TYR A 100 -12.89 -8.68 -3.55
N ARG A 101 -14.04 -9.33 -3.41
CA ARG A 101 -14.81 -9.34 -2.17
C ARG A 101 -15.27 -10.73 -1.83
N ALA A 102 -15.35 -11.03 -0.54
CA ALA A 102 -15.88 -12.29 -0.04
C ALA A 102 -16.83 -12.07 1.14
N ASN A 103 -17.64 -13.08 1.43
CA ASN A 103 -18.45 -13.11 2.66
C ASN A 103 -17.63 -13.51 3.89
N LYS A 104 -16.53 -14.27 3.72
CA LYS A 104 -15.63 -14.69 4.79
C LYS A 104 -14.19 -14.49 4.38
N ILE A 105 -13.34 -13.99 5.27
CA ILE A 105 -11.88 -13.97 5.10
C ILE A 105 -11.21 -14.32 6.41
N ILE A 106 -10.02 -14.92 6.35
CA ILE A 106 -9.15 -15.12 7.50
C ILE A 106 -8.01 -14.10 7.42
N LEU A 107 -7.92 -13.19 8.38
CA LEU A 107 -6.81 -12.24 8.45
C LEU A 107 -5.61 -12.89 9.14
N GLY A 108 -4.56 -13.12 8.34
CA GLY A 108 -3.29 -13.69 8.76
C GLY A 108 -2.31 -12.62 9.26
N HIS A 109 -1.04 -12.74 8.84
CA HIS A 109 0.03 -11.84 9.30
C HIS A 109 -0.29 -10.36 9.02
N LYS A 110 0.24 -9.47 9.88
CA LYS A 110 0.09 -8.02 9.79
C LYS A 110 1.43 -7.36 9.52
N TYR A 111 1.60 -6.82 8.32
CA TYR A 111 2.73 -5.99 7.92
C TYR A 111 2.41 -4.52 8.19
N LYS A 112 3.34 -3.76 8.77
CA LYS A 112 3.11 -2.36 9.13
C LYS A 112 3.76 -1.40 8.13
N LEU A 113 2.98 -0.51 7.54
CA LEU A 113 3.43 0.50 6.59
C LEU A 113 3.79 1.82 7.26
N ALA A 114 2.87 2.42 8.01
CA ALA A 114 3.10 3.73 8.63
C ALA A 114 3.24 3.64 10.15
N PHE A 115 3.98 4.58 10.72
CA PHE A 115 4.25 4.68 12.17
C PHE A 115 4.92 3.44 12.78
N SER A 116 5.52 2.59 11.94
CA SER A 116 6.27 1.41 12.34
C SER A 116 7.75 1.73 12.52
N SER A 117 8.48 0.82 13.17
CA SER A 117 9.94 0.92 13.25
C SER A 117 10.56 0.92 11.85
N HIS A 118 11.77 1.47 11.70
CA HIS A 118 12.48 1.45 10.41
C HIS A 118 12.57 0.03 9.83
N GLY A 119 12.89 -0.96 10.67
CA GLY A 119 12.96 -2.37 10.26
C GLY A 119 11.62 -2.95 9.76
N ASP A 120 10.51 -2.65 10.44
CA ASP A 120 9.17 -3.08 10.01
C ASP A 120 8.81 -2.52 8.63
N LEU A 121 9.14 -1.24 8.39
CA LEU A 121 8.87 -0.57 7.13
C LEU A 121 9.72 -1.16 5.99
N VAL A 122 11.02 -1.32 6.19
CA VAL A 122 11.93 -1.96 5.22
C VAL A 122 11.42 -3.36 4.87
N ASN A 123 11.09 -4.17 5.88
CA ASN A 123 10.57 -5.52 5.66
C ASN A 123 9.28 -5.52 4.82
N THR A 124 8.35 -4.61 5.13
CA THR A 124 7.10 -4.47 4.37
C THR A 124 7.37 -4.04 2.93
N ILE A 125 8.24 -3.05 2.71
CA ILE A 125 8.61 -2.57 1.38
C ILE A 125 9.24 -3.68 0.52
N LEU A 126 10.10 -4.50 1.11
CA LEU A 126 10.74 -5.62 0.43
C LEU A 126 9.73 -6.71 0.04
N ILE A 127 8.89 -7.14 0.99
CA ILE A 127 7.89 -8.20 0.76
C ILE A 127 6.93 -7.86 -0.37
N PHE A 128 6.51 -6.60 -0.43
CA PHE A 128 5.55 -6.12 -1.43
C PHE A 128 6.21 -5.43 -2.63
N ASN A 129 7.54 -5.38 -2.67
CA ASN A 129 8.33 -4.70 -3.71
C ASN A 129 7.78 -3.28 -4.00
N LEU A 130 7.56 -2.50 -2.94
CA LEU A 130 6.84 -1.23 -2.99
C LEU A 130 7.70 -0.08 -3.54
N PHE A 131 9.03 -0.18 -3.41
CA PHE A 131 9.97 0.85 -3.84
C PHE A 131 9.98 1.08 -5.36
N LYS A 132 9.43 0.15 -6.15
CA LYS A 132 9.32 0.31 -7.61
C LYS A 132 8.26 1.32 -8.06
N TYR A 133 7.42 1.81 -7.14
CA TYR A 133 6.35 2.76 -7.45
C TYR A 133 6.74 4.16 -6.95
N ASP A 134 6.83 5.12 -7.86
CA ASP A 134 7.32 6.49 -7.59
C ASP A 134 6.62 7.18 -6.41
N LYS A 135 5.32 6.90 -6.22
CA LYS A 135 4.55 7.39 -5.07
C LYS A 135 5.14 7.05 -3.69
N PHE A 136 5.98 6.02 -3.59
CA PHE A 136 6.67 5.72 -2.33
C PHE A 136 7.80 6.71 -2.06
N ILE A 137 8.47 7.20 -3.11
CA ILE A 137 9.46 8.28 -2.99
C ILE A 137 8.75 9.56 -2.57
N ASP A 138 7.62 9.89 -3.20
CA ASP A 138 6.77 11.04 -2.81
C ASP A 138 6.32 10.94 -1.35
N TRP A 139 5.91 9.75 -0.92
CA TRP A 139 5.53 9.51 0.46
C TRP A 139 6.72 9.63 1.43
N PHE A 140 7.89 9.08 1.10
CA PHE A 140 9.08 9.26 1.94
C PHE A 140 9.47 10.72 2.08
N ALA A 141 9.39 11.47 0.98
CA ALA A 141 9.73 12.88 0.97
C ALA A 141 8.74 13.70 1.81
N SER A 142 7.43 13.56 1.56
CA SER A 142 6.37 14.27 2.31
C SER A 142 6.35 13.95 3.81
N SER A 143 6.56 12.68 4.16
CA SER A 143 6.58 12.22 5.55
C SER A 143 7.94 12.41 6.24
N GLY A 144 8.95 12.89 5.51
CA GLY A 144 10.26 13.19 6.08
C GLY A 144 11.08 11.94 6.46
N ARG A 145 10.85 10.82 5.78
CA ARG A 145 11.50 9.52 6.05
C ARG A 145 12.88 9.41 5.39
N ILE A 146 13.81 10.29 5.76
CA ILE A 146 15.16 10.33 5.16
C ILE A 146 15.91 8.99 5.28
N ASN A 147 15.74 8.26 6.39
CA ASN A 147 16.36 6.95 6.58
C ASN A 147 15.94 5.93 5.50
N MET A 148 14.75 6.06 4.93
CA MET A 148 14.33 5.19 3.82
C MET A 148 15.02 5.59 2.51
N LEU A 149 15.29 6.88 2.28
CA LEU A 149 16.05 7.34 1.13
C LEU A 149 17.51 6.87 1.20
N TYR A 150 18.14 6.98 2.37
CA TYR A 150 19.47 6.38 2.60
C TYR A 150 19.47 4.87 2.36
N TRP A 151 18.50 4.16 2.93
CA TRP A 151 18.39 2.72 2.72
C TRP A 151 18.26 2.34 1.23
N LEU A 152 17.49 3.10 0.44
CA LEU A 152 17.41 2.87 -1.01
C LEU A 152 18.78 3.06 -1.69
N GLN A 153 19.52 4.12 -1.36
CA GLN A 153 20.86 4.35 -1.91
C GLN A 153 21.84 3.23 -1.54
N GLU A 154 21.88 2.85 -0.26
CA GLU A 154 22.76 1.79 0.26
C GLU A 154 22.50 0.43 -0.41
N ASN A 155 21.26 0.19 -0.85
CA ASN A 155 20.84 -1.04 -1.52
C ASN A 155 20.76 -0.91 -3.04
N ASN A 156 21.33 0.15 -3.63
CA ASN A 156 21.36 0.41 -5.07
C ASN A 156 19.97 0.41 -5.73
N HIS A 157 18.96 0.86 -5.01
CA HIS A 157 17.63 1.08 -5.57
C HIS A 157 17.55 2.48 -6.19
N GLU A 158 16.99 2.54 -7.40
CA GLU A 158 16.76 3.81 -8.10
C GLU A 158 15.78 4.69 -7.32
N ILE A 159 16.15 5.95 -7.10
CA ILE A 159 15.27 6.98 -6.55
C ILE A 159 14.82 7.87 -7.71
N LYS A 160 13.55 7.76 -8.06
CA LYS A 160 12.91 8.61 -9.07
C LYS A 160 12.21 9.77 -8.38
N ILE A 161 12.71 10.97 -8.63
CA ILE A 161 12.11 12.20 -8.12
C ILE A 161 11.08 12.69 -9.13
N THR A 162 9.88 12.92 -8.64
CA THR A 162 8.78 13.53 -9.39
C THR A 162 8.60 14.98 -8.95
N ASN A 163 7.78 15.75 -9.68
CA ASN A 163 7.38 17.09 -9.22
C ASN A 163 6.65 17.00 -7.88
N ASP A 164 5.81 15.98 -7.68
CA ASP A 164 5.10 15.75 -6.42
C ASP A 164 6.07 15.47 -5.26
N THR A 165 7.20 14.80 -5.51
CA THR A 165 8.23 14.57 -4.49
C THR A 165 8.70 15.90 -3.89
N ILE A 166 9.04 16.88 -4.73
CA ILE A 166 9.57 18.18 -4.32
C ILE A 166 8.49 19.08 -3.75
N ASP A 167 7.32 19.12 -4.41
CA ASP A 167 6.17 19.91 -3.97
C ASP A 167 5.70 19.48 -2.59
N LEU A 168 5.60 18.16 -2.34
CA LEU A 168 5.16 17.65 -1.05
C LEU A 168 6.23 17.83 0.03
N ALA A 169 7.52 17.59 -0.27
CA ALA A 169 8.60 17.87 0.68
C ALA A 169 8.59 19.33 1.13
N SER A 170 8.46 20.27 0.18
CA SER A 170 8.41 21.72 0.44
C SER A 170 7.16 22.09 1.24
N LYS A 171 5.97 21.62 0.80
CA LYS A 171 4.68 21.85 1.48
C LYS A 171 4.69 21.42 2.95
N TYR A 172 5.39 20.34 3.29
CA TYR A 172 5.47 19.82 4.65
C TYR A 172 6.73 20.25 5.41
N GLY A 173 7.49 21.22 4.90
CA GLY A 173 8.68 21.76 5.57
C GLY A 173 9.81 20.74 5.75
N ARG A 174 9.96 19.82 4.80
CA ARG A 174 10.96 18.73 4.83
C ARG A 174 12.26 19.18 4.17
N GLU A 175 12.80 20.31 4.63
CA GLU A 175 14.03 20.93 4.09
C GLU A 175 15.18 19.93 4.00
N TYR A 176 15.40 19.13 5.05
CA TYR A 176 16.44 18.10 5.09
C TYR A 176 16.29 16.99 4.02
N ILE A 177 15.08 16.78 3.46
CA ILE A 177 14.88 15.88 2.32
C ILE A 177 15.31 16.57 1.02
N LEU A 178 14.99 17.86 0.86
CA LEU A 178 15.42 18.65 -0.30
C LEU A 178 16.95 18.76 -0.32
N ASP A 179 17.56 19.00 0.84
CA ASP A 179 19.01 18.98 1.02
C ASP A 179 19.61 17.63 0.66
N PHE A 180 18.98 16.52 1.10
CA PHE A 180 19.39 15.18 0.71
C PHE A 180 19.45 15.03 -0.81
N PHE A 181 18.40 15.44 -1.54
CA PHE A 181 18.40 15.33 -2.99
C PHE A 181 19.46 16.22 -3.65
N SER A 182 19.63 17.45 -3.15
CA SER A 182 20.62 18.40 -3.68
C SER A 182 22.07 17.93 -3.46
N ILE A 183 22.40 17.52 -2.24
CA ILE A 183 23.74 17.04 -1.85
C ILE A 183 24.12 15.79 -2.65
N ASN A 184 23.16 14.89 -2.86
CA ASN A 184 23.37 13.67 -3.65
C ASN A 184 23.26 13.88 -5.16
N ARG A 185 23.19 15.14 -5.62
CA ARG A 185 23.17 15.54 -7.04
C ARG A 185 22.04 14.90 -7.85
N TYR A 186 20.90 14.69 -7.21
CA TYR A 186 19.69 14.37 -7.95
C TYR A 186 19.21 15.60 -8.72
N ASP A 187 18.83 15.42 -9.97
CA ASP A 187 18.26 16.51 -10.78
C ASP A 187 16.78 16.70 -10.44
N PHE A 188 16.42 17.90 -10.00
CA PHE A 188 15.04 18.28 -9.73
C PHE A 188 14.86 19.80 -9.83
N LYS A 189 13.61 20.23 -9.98
CA LYS A 189 13.24 21.65 -10.04
C LYS A 189 12.15 21.95 -9.03
N TYR A 190 12.16 23.16 -8.49
CA TYR A 190 11.05 23.68 -7.73
C TYR A 190 9.93 24.09 -8.69
N SER A 191 8.74 23.55 -8.51
CA SER A 191 7.55 24.07 -9.16
C SER A 191 7.09 25.37 -8.48
N GLU A 192 6.18 26.10 -9.10
CA GLU A 192 5.53 27.25 -8.47
C GLU A 192 4.88 26.89 -7.13
N ASN A 193 4.34 25.68 -6.98
CA ASN A 193 3.74 25.21 -5.72
C ASN A 193 4.80 25.03 -4.62
N ALA A 194 5.96 24.47 -4.98
CA ALA A 194 7.07 24.28 -4.04
C ALA A 194 7.63 25.62 -3.55
N VAL A 195 7.74 26.60 -4.44
CA VAL A 195 8.18 27.96 -4.09
C VAL A 195 7.11 28.70 -3.28
N ALA A 196 5.83 28.60 -3.66
CA ALA A 196 4.73 29.26 -2.94
C ALA A 196 4.58 28.77 -1.49
N THR A 197 4.97 27.51 -1.22
CA THR A 197 4.89 26.91 0.11
C THR A 197 6.11 27.16 0.99
N SER A 198 7.26 27.57 0.43
CA SER A 198 8.46 27.92 1.19
C SER A 198 8.47 29.34 1.77
N TYR A 199 7.43 30.15 1.52
CA TYR A 199 7.29 31.53 2.03
C TYR A 199 6.95 31.65 3.54
N ILE A 200 7.54 30.80 4.38
CA ILE A 200 7.81 31.12 5.79
C ILE A 200 9.26 30.73 6.10
N LYS A 201 10.20 31.43 5.46
CA LYS A 201 11.55 31.81 5.94
C LYS A 201 12.33 32.43 4.77
N ILE A 202 11.91 33.61 4.34
CA ILE A 202 12.87 34.56 3.78
C ILE A 202 13.15 35.52 4.92
N ASP A 203 14.09 35.15 5.79
CA ASP A 203 14.72 36.14 6.65
C ASP A 203 15.55 37.02 5.71
N ASN A 204 15.07 38.24 5.49
CA ASN A 204 15.87 39.30 4.92
C ASN A 204 16.87 39.76 6.00
N SER A 205 18.09 39.21 5.98
CA SER A 205 19.26 39.83 6.60
C SER A 205 20.53 39.43 5.88
#